data_AF-A0A2P2IE08-F1
#
_entry.id   AF-A0A2P2IE08-F1
#
_cell.length_a   1.000
_cell.length_b   1.000
_cell.length_c   1.000
_cell.angle_alpha   90.00
_cell.angle_beta   90.00
_cell.angle_gamma   90.00
#
_symmetry.space_group_name_H-M   'P 1'
#
loop_
_entity.id
_entity.type
_entity.pdbx_description
1 polymer ?
#
loop_
_entity_poly.entity_id
_entity_poly.type
_entity_poly.pdbx_seq_one_letter_code
_entity_poly.pdbx_strand_id
1 'polypeptide(L)'
;GVSAEVAVGIAVPFAVAVQMGITLLFSAMSPMMSKCDDFADDANTRGIELVNYFGLLVLGVFYFFCAFLPIYFGAEHAGAFVEALPKNLIDGLGVAGGIMPAVGFAILMKIMMKNIYIPYFILGFVAAAWLQLPILAIACAALAMALIDFMKKDETAATVKNEELDDGI
;
A
#
# COMPACT_ATOMS: atom_id res chain seq x y z
N GLY A 1 21.31 -0.33 -19.41
CA GLY A 1 20.01 -0.18 -18.75
C GLY A 1 19.28 -1.50 -18.86
N VAL A 2 18.84 -2.06 -17.74
CA VAL A 2 18.14 -3.35 -17.69
C VAL A 2 16.71 -3.14 -18.18
N SER A 3 16.14 -4.10 -18.93
CA SER A 3 14.74 -4.05 -19.36
C SER A 3 13.79 -4.06 -18.17
N ALA A 4 12.63 -3.39 -18.29
CA ALA A 4 11.67 -3.25 -17.19
C ALA A 4 11.22 -4.61 -16.61
N GLU A 5 10.94 -5.60 -17.46
CA GLU A 5 10.65 -6.98 -17.02
C GLU A 5 11.77 -7.61 -16.17
N VAL A 6 13.04 -7.43 -16.57
CA VAL A 6 14.17 -8.04 -15.84
C VAL A 6 14.43 -7.29 -14.54
N ALA A 7 14.26 -5.97 -14.52
CA ALA A 7 14.34 -5.18 -13.29
C ALA A 7 13.24 -5.60 -12.29
N VAL A 8 12.03 -5.84 -12.78
CA VAL A 8 10.91 -6.31 -11.96
C VAL A 8 11.13 -7.74 -11.46
N GLY A 9 11.65 -8.64 -12.32
CA GLY A 9 11.97 -10.02 -11.93
C GLY A 9 13.07 -10.14 -10.87
N ILE A 10 13.99 -9.18 -10.82
CA ILE A 10 15.02 -9.08 -9.75
C ILE A 10 14.44 -8.43 -8.48
N ALA A 11 13.61 -7.39 -8.65
CA ALA A 11 13.07 -6.61 -7.54
C ALA A 11 12.13 -7.44 -6.64
N VAL A 12 11.32 -8.34 -7.21
CA VAL A 12 10.34 -9.13 -6.47
C VAL A 12 10.99 -10.08 -5.45
N PRO A 13 11.96 -10.96 -5.79
CA PRO A 13 12.63 -11.81 -4.81
C PRO A 13 13.35 -11.00 -3.73
N PHE A 14 13.97 -9.88 -4.10
CA PHE A 14 14.63 -9.01 -3.14
C PHE A 14 13.62 -8.38 -2.17
N ALA A 15 12.49 -7.88 -2.67
CA ALA A 15 11.42 -7.32 -1.84
C ALA A 15 10.85 -8.36 -0.87
N VAL A 16 10.64 -9.60 -1.32
CA VAL A 16 10.16 -10.69 -0.45
C VAL A 16 11.19 -11.04 0.63
N ALA A 17 12.48 -11.13 0.28
CA ALA A 17 13.55 -11.40 1.24
C ALA A 17 13.67 -10.30 2.31
N VAL A 18 13.65 -9.03 1.89
CA VAL A 18 13.67 -7.88 2.80
C VAL A 18 12.42 -7.86 3.68
N GLN A 19 11.24 -8.11 3.11
CA GLN A 19 9.99 -8.17 3.86
C GLN A 19 10.02 -9.27 4.94
N MET A 20 10.52 -10.46 4.61
CA MET A 20 10.71 -11.53 5.60
C MET A 20 11.69 -11.11 6.70
N GLY A 21 12.79 -10.44 6.34
CA GLY A 21 13.75 -9.88 7.30
C GLY A 21 13.11 -8.88 8.26
N ILE A 22 12.26 -7.97 7.75
CA ILE A 22 11.51 -7.01 8.57
C ILE A 22 10.55 -7.75 9.50
N THR A 23 9.81 -8.74 8.99
CA THR A 23 8.89 -9.54 9.79
C THR A 23 9.61 -10.29 10.91
N LEU A 24 10.79 -10.86 10.63
CA LEU A 24 11.61 -11.51 11.66
C LEU A 24 12.12 -10.50 12.70
N LEU A 25 12.52 -9.30 12.28
CA LEU A 25 12.95 -8.25 13.19
C LEU A 25 11.81 -7.80 14.12
N PHE A 26 10.60 -7.62 13.58
CA PHE A 26 9.41 -7.34 14.40
C PHE A 26 9.07 -8.49 15.34
N SER A 27 9.20 -9.74 14.89
CA SER A 27 9.00 -10.91 15.75
C SER A 27 10.05 -10.98 16.86
N ALA A 28 11.31 -10.67 16.58
CA ALA A 28 12.40 -10.64 17.56
C ALA A 28 12.27 -9.45 18.55
N MET A 29 11.67 -8.34 18.13
CA MET A 29 11.35 -7.19 18.98
C MET A 29 10.06 -7.38 19.80
N SER A 30 9.20 -8.34 19.47
CA SER A 30 7.96 -8.65 20.22
C SER A 30 8.16 -8.83 21.74
N PRO A 31 9.18 -9.56 22.24
CA PRO A 31 9.43 -9.64 23.69
C PRO A 31 9.85 -8.31 24.34
N MET A 32 10.37 -7.35 23.56
CA MET A 32 10.70 -6.02 24.05
C MET A 32 9.43 -5.22 24.39
N MET A 33 8.31 -5.47 23.71
CA MET A 33 7.03 -4.87 24.06
C MET A 33 6.46 -5.38 25.38
N SER A 34 6.68 -6.66 25.72
CA SER A 34 6.30 -7.17 27.04
C SER A 34 7.03 -6.44 28.17
N LYS A 35 8.27 -5.99 27.95
CA LYS A 35 8.99 -5.13 28.92
C LYS A 35 8.45 -3.70 28.95
N CYS A 36 7.91 -3.20 27.84
CA CYS A 36 7.22 -1.91 27.84
C CYS A 36 5.95 -1.95 28.70
N ASP A 37 5.23 -3.08 28.70
CA ASP A 37 4.07 -3.27 29.57
C ASP A 37 4.47 -3.20 31.05
N ASP A 38 5.58 -3.85 31.44
CA ASP A 38 6.13 -3.75 32.81
C ASP A 38 6.53 -2.29 33.18
N PHE A 39 7.14 -1.55 32.24
CA PHE A 39 7.49 -0.13 32.47
C PHE A 39 6.28 0.81 32.50
N ALA A 40 5.16 0.40 31.88
CA ALA A 40 3.89 1.12 31.93
C ALA A 40 3.21 0.95 33.29
N ASP A 41 3.28 -0.24 33.89
CA ASP A 41 2.79 -0.50 35.25
C ASP A 41 3.55 0.30 36.32
N ASP A 42 4.85 0.52 36.12
CA ASP A 42 5.70 1.37 36.97
C ASP A 42 5.60 2.89 36.68
N ALA A 43 4.69 3.31 35.78
CA ALA A 43 4.50 4.69 35.34
C ALA A 43 5.81 5.40 34.86
N ASN A 44 6.78 4.63 34.37
CA ASN A 44 8.07 5.14 33.93
C ASN A 44 8.04 5.52 32.45
N THR A 45 7.54 6.73 32.16
CA THR A 45 7.43 7.29 30.81
C THR A 45 8.77 7.37 30.07
N ARG A 46 9.89 7.62 30.77
CA ARG A 46 11.24 7.66 30.18
C ARG A 46 11.72 6.29 29.72
N GLY A 47 11.34 5.23 30.42
CA GLY A 47 11.63 3.85 30.02
C GLY A 47 10.96 3.50 28.70
N ILE A 48 9.66 3.83 28.58
CA ILE A 48 8.86 3.56 27.38
C ILE A 48 9.40 4.31 26.16
N GLU A 49 9.72 5.60 26.32
CA GLU A 49 10.32 6.40 25.25
C GLU A 49 11.64 5.79 24.77
N LEU A 50 12.51 5.37 25.68
CA LEU A 50 13.83 4.83 25.33
C LEU A 50 13.71 3.49 24.59
N VAL A 51 12.73 2.65 24.94
CA VAL A 51 12.44 1.40 24.20
C VAL A 51 11.89 1.69 22.81
N ASN A 52 11.01 2.68 22.68
CA ASN A 52 10.47 3.07 21.38
C ASN A 52 11.56 3.67 20.46
N TYR A 53 12.42 4.54 21.00
CA TYR A 53 13.58 5.07 20.27
C TYR A 53 14.57 3.97 19.91
N PHE A 54 14.78 2.98 20.78
CA PHE A 54 15.62 1.82 20.49
C PHE A 54 15.03 0.96 19.36
N GLY A 55 13.72 0.68 19.38
CA GLY A 55 13.05 -0.03 18.29
C GLY A 55 13.12 0.71 16.96
N LEU A 56 12.92 2.03 16.98
CA LEU A 56 13.07 2.88 15.80
C LEU A 56 14.51 2.89 15.27
N LEU A 57 15.51 2.93 16.16
CA LEU A 57 16.93 2.87 15.79
C LEU A 57 17.24 1.52 15.15
N VAL A 58 16.83 0.40 15.75
CA VAL A 58 17.08 -0.94 15.22
C VAL A 58 16.43 -1.10 13.83
N LEU A 59 15.19 -0.64 13.67
CA LEU A 59 14.50 -0.67 12.38
C LEU A 59 15.20 0.25 11.36
N GLY A 60 15.59 1.46 11.77
CA GLY A 60 16.29 2.42 10.92
C GLY A 60 17.65 1.91 10.45
N VAL A 61 18.42 1.27 11.34
CA VAL A 61 19.69 0.62 11.02
C VAL A 61 19.47 -0.54 10.05
N PHE A 62 18.43 -1.34 10.24
CA PHE A 62 18.09 -2.42 9.31
C PHE A 62 17.76 -1.89 7.91
N TYR A 63 16.90 -0.88 7.79
CA TYR A 63 16.59 -0.23 6.50
C TYR A 63 17.83 0.41 5.88
N PHE A 64 18.68 1.04 6.69
CA PHE A 64 19.95 1.59 6.23
C PHE A 64 20.82 0.49 5.60
N PHE A 65 21.01 -0.65 6.26
CA PHE A 65 21.78 -1.75 5.69
C PHE A 65 21.11 -2.35 4.45
N CYS A 66 19.78 -2.56 4.46
CA CYS A 66 19.06 -3.11 3.32
C CYS A 66 19.12 -2.22 2.07
N ALA A 67 19.18 -0.89 2.22
CA ALA A 67 19.34 0.04 1.10
C ALA A 67 20.81 0.27 0.74
N PHE A 68 21.70 0.35 1.73
CA PHE A 68 23.12 0.65 1.54
C PHE A 68 23.89 -0.50 0.90
N LEU A 69 23.62 -1.76 1.28
CA LEU A 69 24.31 -2.93 0.72
C LEU A 69 24.14 -3.02 -0.81
N PRO A 70 22.92 -2.99 -1.38
CA PRO A 70 22.72 -3.06 -2.83
C PRO A 70 23.34 -1.88 -3.57
N ILE A 71 23.34 -0.69 -2.98
CA ILE A 71 23.94 0.52 -3.56
C ILE A 71 25.47 0.42 -3.56
N TYR A 72 26.07 -0.09 -2.49
CA TYR A 72 27.52 -0.20 -2.33
C TYR A 72 28.14 -1.35 -3.15
N PHE A 73 27.51 -2.53 -3.15
CA PHE A 73 27.98 -3.69 -3.92
C PHE A 73 27.68 -3.58 -5.44
N GLY A 74 26.82 -2.63 -5.83
CA GLY A 74 26.45 -2.39 -7.21
C GLY A 74 25.50 -3.46 -7.77
N ALA A 75 24.78 -3.08 -8.83
CA ALA A 75 23.79 -3.94 -9.49
C ALA A 75 24.38 -5.26 -10.02
N GLU A 76 25.69 -5.31 -10.27
CA GLU A 76 26.39 -6.45 -10.87
C GLU A 76 26.51 -7.64 -9.89
N HIS A 77 26.78 -7.37 -8.61
CA HIS A 77 26.81 -8.41 -7.57
C HIS A 77 25.39 -8.83 -7.15
N ALA A 78 24.42 -7.90 -7.16
CA ALA A 78 23.03 -8.24 -6.94
C ALA A 78 22.50 -9.18 -8.04
N GLY A 79 22.92 -8.97 -9.29
CA GLY A 79 22.63 -9.85 -10.43
C GLY A 79 23.16 -11.27 -10.22
N ALA A 80 24.41 -11.43 -9.79
CA ALA A 80 25.00 -12.74 -9.51
C ALA A 80 24.27 -13.52 -8.40
N PHE A 81 23.76 -12.82 -7.37
CA PHE A 81 22.95 -13.44 -6.32
C PHE A 81 21.60 -13.93 -6.84
N VAL A 82 21.01 -13.18 -7.79
CA VAL A 82 19.78 -13.61 -8.47
C VAL A 82 20.06 -14.77 -9.42
N GLU A 83 21.18 -14.77 -10.14
CA GLU A 83 21.58 -15.89 -11.02
C GLU A 83 21.86 -17.20 -10.25
N ALA A 84 22.18 -17.11 -8.95
CA ALA A 84 22.29 -18.28 -8.07
C ALA A 84 20.92 -18.93 -7.75
N LEU A 85 19.81 -18.22 -7.97
CA LEU A 85 18.47 -18.80 -7.85
C LEU A 85 18.12 -19.62 -9.11
N PRO A 86 17.33 -20.70 -8.96
CA PRO A 86 16.92 -21.52 -10.10
C PRO A 86 16.10 -20.69 -11.11
N LYS A 87 16.41 -20.82 -12.40
CA LYS A 87 15.76 -20.05 -13.49
C LYS A 87 14.23 -20.09 -13.43
N ASN A 88 13.65 -21.25 -13.15
CA ASN A 88 12.19 -21.41 -13.00
C ASN A 88 11.57 -20.50 -11.92
N LEU A 89 12.32 -20.19 -10.85
CA LEU A 89 11.87 -19.30 -9.79
C LEU A 89 11.98 -17.84 -10.23
N ILE A 90 13.07 -17.46 -10.89
CA ILE A 90 13.25 -16.10 -11.42
C ILE A 90 12.19 -15.79 -12.48
N ASP A 91 11.93 -16.72 -13.40
CA ASP A 91 10.92 -16.57 -14.44
C ASP A 91 9.51 -16.45 -13.83
N GLY A 92 9.20 -17.29 -12.82
CA GLY A 92 7.94 -17.20 -12.08
C GLY A 92 7.77 -15.87 -11.34
N LEU A 93 8.83 -15.36 -10.71
CA LEU A 93 8.84 -14.08 -10.02
C LEU A 93 8.80 -12.89 -10.98
N GLY A 94 9.38 -13.01 -12.17
CA GLY A 94 9.28 -12.03 -13.26
C GLY A 94 7.84 -11.89 -13.75
N VAL A 95 7.14 -13.00 -14.00
CA VAL A 95 5.71 -12.98 -14.35
C VAL A 95 4.88 -12.40 -13.21
N ALA A 96 5.13 -12.82 -11.96
CA ALA A 96 4.42 -12.30 -10.80
C ALA A 96 4.62 -10.79 -10.62
N GLY A 97 5.84 -10.31 -10.81
CA GLY A 97 6.17 -8.89 -10.77
C GLY A 97 5.53 -8.09 -11.90
N GLY A 98 5.45 -8.65 -13.11
CA GLY A 98 4.75 -8.03 -14.23
C GLY A 98 3.25 -7.84 -13.97
N ILE A 99 2.66 -8.68 -13.13
CA ILE A 99 1.25 -8.60 -12.71
C ILE A 99 1.06 -7.64 -11.51
N MET A 100 2.13 -7.25 -10.82
CA MET A 100 2.10 -6.40 -9.62
C MET A 100 1.36 -5.05 -9.83
N PRO A 101 1.53 -4.32 -10.95
CA PRO A 101 0.78 -3.08 -11.17
C PRO A 101 -0.74 -3.31 -11.21
N ALA A 102 -1.20 -4.39 -11.85
CA ALA A 102 -2.62 -4.74 -11.93
C ALA A 102 -3.19 -5.11 -10.55
N VAL A 103 -2.43 -5.87 -9.75
CA VAL A 103 -2.81 -6.23 -8.39
C VAL A 103 -2.90 -4.98 -7.50
N GLY A 104 -1.97 -4.03 -7.66
CA GLY A 104 -2.01 -2.74 -6.96
C GLY A 104 -3.31 -1.98 -7.21
N PHE A 105 -3.73 -1.86 -8.48
CA PHE A 105 -5.00 -1.23 -8.83
C PHE A 105 -6.21 -1.98 -8.26
N ALA A 106 -6.18 -3.32 -8.26
CA ALA A 106 -7.26 -4.13 -7.69
C ALA A 106 -7.42 -3.93 -6.18
N ILE A 107 -6.30 -3.83 -5.43
CA ILE A 107 -6.33 -3.58 -3.98
C ILE A 107 -6.94 -2.20 -3.69
N LEU A 108 -6.51 -1.15 -4.42
CA LEU A 108 -7.07 0.20 -4.27
C LEU A 108 -8.58 0.21 -4.56
N MET A 109 -8.99 -0.42 -5.66
CA MET A 109 -10.40 -0.56 -6.00
C MET A 109 -11.18 -1.28 -4.91
N LYS A 110 -10.66 -2.39 -4.37
CA LYS A 110 -11.30 -3.13 -3.28
C LYS A 110 -11.51 -2.28 -2.03
N ILE A 111 -10.54 -1.43 -1.67
CA ILE A 111 -10.64 -0.53 -0.51
C ILE A 111 -11.68 0.57 -0.76
N MET A 112 -11.76 1.10 -1.97
CA MET A 112 -12.66 2.21 -2.32
C MET A 112 -14.09 1.75 -2.69
N MET A 113 -14.25 0.52 -3.13
CA MET A 113 -15.50 0.02 -3.68
C MET A 113 -16.53 -0.20 -2.58
N LYS A 114 -17.61 0.57 -2.64
CA LYS A 114 -18.87 0.29 -1.93
C LYS A 114 -19.94 -0.08 -2.95
N ASN A 115 -20.96 -0.84 -2.56
CA ASN A 115 -22.02 -1.29 -3.47
C ASN A 115 -22.73 -0.14 -4.22
N ILE A 116 -22.81 1.03 -3.60
CA ILE A 116 -23.42 2.25 -4.19
C ILE A 116 -22.56 2.82 -5.34
N TYR A 117 -21.25 2.56 -5.37
CA TYR A 117 -20.32 3.13 -6.35
C TYR A 117 -20.04 2.23 -7.56
N ILE A 118 -20.61 1.02 -7.60
CA ILE A 118 -20.48 0.09 -8.73
C ILE A 118 -20.95 0.70 -10.07
N PRO A 119 -22.08 1.44 -10.14
CA PRO A 119 -22.52 2.05 -11.40
C PRO A 119 -21.54 3.09 -11.94
N TYR A 120 -20.96 3.91 -11.06
CA TYR A 120 -19.94 4.91 -11.43
C TYR A 120 -18.67 4.26 -11.95
N PHE A 121 -18.28 3.11 -11.39
CA PHE A 121 -17.14 2.33 -11.85
C PHE A 121 -17.35 1.77 -13.27
N ILE A 122 -18.52 1.19 -13.55
CA ILE A 122 -18.86 0.65 -14.89
C ILE A 122 -18.85 1.77 -15.93
N LEU A 123 -19.38 2.94 -15.60
CA LEU A 123 -19.40 4.09 -16.51
C LEU A 123 -17.98 4.56 -16.86
N GLY A 124 -17.10 4.69 -15.86
CA GLY A 124 -15.70 5.01 -16.07
C GLY A 124 -14.96 3.95 -16.89
N PHE A 125 -15.25 2.66 -16.66
CA PHE A 125 -14.67 1.56 -17.42
C PHE A 125 -15.07 1.59 -18.90
N VAL A 126 -16.34 1.84 -19.21
CA VAL A 126 -16.81 1.97 -20.60
C VAL A 126 -16.17 3.18 -21.28
N ALA A 127 -16.08 4.32 -20.57
CA ALA A 127 -15.40 5.51 -21.10
C ALA A 127 -13.91 5.26 -21.39
N ALA A 128 -13.21 4.50 -20.54
CA ALA A 128 -11.82 4.14 -20.76
C ALA A 128 -11.65 3.14 -21.91
N ALA A 129 -12.47 2.08 -21.97
CA ALA A 129 -12.31 0.97 -22.89
C ALA A 129 -12.78 1.28 -24.32
N TRP A 130 -13.89 1.99 -24.47
CA TRP A 130 -14.50 2.27 -25.78
C TRP A 130 -14.18 3.64 -26.32
N LEU A 131 -14.06 4.63 -25.43
CA LEU A 131 -13.87 6.03 -25.82
C LEU A 131 -12.38 6.41 -25.85
N GLN A 132 -11.50 5.54 -25.34
CA GLN A 132 -10.04 5.72 -25.27
C GLN A 132 -9.62 7.11 -24.74
N LEU A 133 -10.40 7.69 -23.83
CA LEU A 133 -10.07 9.00 -23.28
C LEU A 133 -8.83 8.91 -22.38
N PRO A 134 -8.04 10.00 -22.33
CA PRO A 134 -6.94 10.08 -21.37
C PRO A 134 -7.48 10.00 -19.94
N ILE A 135 -6.75 9.29 -19.07
CA ILE A 135 -7.13 9.03 -17.66
C ILE A 135 -7.49 10.33 -16.92
N LEU A 136 -6.78 11.42 -17.22
CA LEU A 136 -7.04 12.73 -16.64
C LEU A 136 -8.44 13.25 -16.97
N ALA A 137 -8.91 13.08 -18.21
CA ALA A 137 -10.24 13.54 -18.62
C ALA A 137 -11.36 12.75 -17.91
N ILE A 138 -11.17 11.43 -17.77
CA ILE A 138 -12.11 10.57 -17.04
C ILE A 138 -12.13 10.95 -15.55
N ALA A 139 -10.97 11.24 -14.96
CA ALA A 139 -10.85 11.68 -13.57
C ALA A 139 -11.55 13.03 -13.32
N CYS A 140 -11.35 14.01 -14.20
CA CYS A 140 -12.04 15.31 -14.09
C CYS A 140 -13.56 15.18 -14.22
N ALA A 141 -14.04 14.34 -15.15
CA ALA A 141 -15.47 14.08 -15.29
C ALA A 141 -16.06 13.35 -14.06
N ALA A 142 -15.35 12.36 -13.53
CA ALA A 142 -15.74 11.66 -12.31
C ALA A 142 -15.77 12.59 -11.09
N LEU A 143 -14.81 13.51 -11.00
CA LEU A 143 -14.77 14.52 -9.93
C LEU A 143 -15.95 15.49 -10.01
N ALA A 144 -16.32 15.96 -11.20
CA ALA A 144 -17.49 16.80 -11.39
C ALA A 144 -18.79 16.08 -10.98
N MET A 145 -18.95 14.80 -11.37
CA MET A 145 -20.09 13.99 -10.95
C MET A 145 -20.12 13.76 -9.43
N ALA A 146 -18.97 13.51 -8.81
CA ALA A 146 -18.85 13.33 -7.37
C ALA A 146 -19.20 14.61 -6.58
N LEU A 147 -18.80 15.79 -7.07
CA LEU A 147 -19.17 17.07 -6.45
C LEU A 147 -20.69 17.32 -6.51
N ILE A 148 -21.32 17.03 -7.65
CA ILE A 148 -22.78 17.17 -7.80
C ILE A 148 -23.52 16.22 -6.85
N ASP A 149 -23.11 14.96 -6.77
CA ASP A 149 -23.71 13.99 -5.85
C ASP A 149 -23.48 14.37 -4.38
N PHE A 150 -22.30 14.88 -4.04
CA PHE A 150 -21.99 15.37 -2.69
C PHE A 150 -22.88 16.54 -2.28
N MET A 151 -23.08 17.53 -3.15
CA MET A 151 -23.98 18.66 -2.88
C MET A 151 -25.45 18.24 -2.76
N LYS A 152 -25.91 17.30 -3.59
CA LYS A 152 -27.29 16.78 -3.53
C LYS A 152 -27.57 15.94 -2.29
N LYS A 153 -26.55 15.25 -1.77
CA LYS A 153 -26.68 14.41 -0.59
C LYS A 153 -26.87 15.23 0.70
N ASP A 154 -26.30 16.43 0.76
CA ASP A 154 -26.55 17.39 1.84
C ASP A 154 -28.00 17.94 1.78
N GLU A 155 -28.53 18.22 0.58
CA GLU A 155 -29.93 18.62 0.42
C GLU A 155 -30.90 17.49 0.82
N THR A 156 -30.65 16.25 0.38
CA THR A 156 -31.55 15.11 0.70
C THR A 156 -31.59 14.81 2.20
N ALA A 157 -30.46 14.95 2.91
CA ALA A 157 -30.42 14.82 4.37
C ALA A 157 -31.14 15.98 5.09
N ALA A 158 -31.16 17.18 4.50
CA ALA A 158 -31.92 18.32 5.00
C ALA A 158 -33.44 18.20 4.71
N THR A 159 -33.86 17.61 3.59
CA THR A 159 -35.27 17.43 3.25
C THR A 159 -35.95 16.38 4.13
N VAL A 160 -35.30 15.24 4.40
CA VAL A 160 -35.83 14.18 5.30
C VAL A 160 -36.06 14.72 6.73
N LYS A 161 -35.17 15.60 7.19
CA LYS A 161 -35.28 16.22 8.52
C LYS A 161 -36.40 17.27 8.62
N ASN A 162 -36.81 17.87 7.50
CA ASN A 162 -37.93 18.81 7.47
C ASN A 162 -39.28 18.08 7.33
N GLU A 163 -39.35 16.95 6.63
CA GLU A 163 -40.56 16.12 6.56
C GLU A 163 -40.89 15.48 7.94
N GLU A 164 -39.89 15.02 8.71
CA GLU A 164 -40.13 14.50 10.08
C GLU A 164 -40.56 15.57 11.10
N LEU A 165 -40.35 16.87 10.82
CA LEU A 165 -40.79 17.98 11.68
C LEU A 165 -42.17 18.52 11.29
N ASP A 166 -42.62 18.31 10.05
CA ASP A 166 -43.95 18.72 9.55
C ASP A 166 -45.02 17.66 9.85
N ASP A 167 -44.66 16.37 9.84
CA ASP A 167 -45.53 15.26 10.24
C ASP A 167 -45.62 15.07 11.77
N GLY A 168 -44.93 15.91 12.53
CA GLY A 168 -44.88 15.89 14.00
C GLY A 168 -45.70 17.02 14.64
N ILE A 169 -47.03 17.00 14.46
CA ILE A 169 -47.99 17.71 15.32
C ILE A 169 -48.70 16.71 16.22
#